data_AF-A0A0U0T6G0-F1
#
_entry.id   AF-A0A0U0T6G0-F1
#
_cell.length_a   1.000
_cell.length_b   1.000
_cell.length_c   1.000
_cell.angle_alpha   90.00
_cell.angle_beta   90.00
_cell.angle_gamma   90.00
#
_symmetry.space_group_name_H-M   'P 1'
#
loop_
_entity.id
_entity.type
_entity.pdbx_description
1 polymer ?
#
loop_
_entity_poly.entity_id
_entity_poly.type
_entity_poly.pdbx_seq_one_letter_code
_entity_poly.pdbx_strand_id
1 'polypeptide(L)' 'MTIAKDANTFFGAESVQDPYPLYERMRAAGSVHRIANSDFYAVCGWDAVNEAIGRPEDFSEPPR' A
#
# COMPACT_ATOMS: atom_id res chain seq x y z
N MET A 1 5.53 -13.20 3.71
CA MET A 1 4.33 -13.25 4.58
C MET A 1 3.50 -12.01 4.27
N THR A 2 2.41 -12.14 3.52
CA THR A 2 1.58 -11.00 3.11
C THR A 2 0.88 -10.40 4.35
N ILE A 3 1.12 -9.12 4.65
CA ILE A 3 0.47 -8.41 5.77
C ILE A 3 -0.94 -7.96 5.36
N ALA A 4 -1.12 -7.57 4.09
CA ALA A 4 -2.40 -7.19 3.52
C ALA A 4 -3.18 -8.40 2.97
N LYS A 5 -3.50 -9.41 3.79
CA LYS A 5 -4.28 -10.59 3.33
C LYS A 5 -5.77 -10.30 3.11
N ASP A 6 -6.27 -9.24 3.74
CA ASP A 6 -7.64 -8.76 3.61
C ASP A 6 -7.61 -7.26 3.33
N ALA A 7 -8.37 -6.82 2.33
CA ALA A 7 -8.54 -5.40 2.02
C ALA A 7 -9.24 -4.65 3.17
N ASN A 8 -10.13 -5.33 3.91
CA ASN A 8 -10.83 -4.75 5.06
C ASN A 8 -9.88 -4.33 6.18
N THR A 9 -8.65 -4.87 6.23
CA THR A 9 -7.64 -4.43 7.20
C THR A 9 -7.31 -2.94 7.05
N PHE A 10 -7.45 -2.35 5.85
CA PHE A 10 -7.24 -0.91 5.64
C PHE A 10 -8.43 -0.05 6.08
N PHE A 11 -9.62 -0.64 6.18
CA PHE A 11 -10.88 0.08 6.40
C PHE A 11 -11.56 -0.27 7.73
N GLY A 12 -11.00 -1.20 8.50
CA GLY A 12 -11.46 -1.53 9.85
C GLY A 12 -11.32 -0.33 10.79
N ALA A 13 -12.19 -0.25 11.80
CA ALA A 13 -12.26 0.90 12.72
C ALA A 13 -10.92 1.25 13.37
N GLU A 14 -10.08 0.26 13.69
CA GLU A 14 -8.74 0.48 14.24
C GLU A 14 -7.84 1.20 13.24
N SER A 15 -7.73 0.69 12.00
CA SER A 15 -6.88 1.29 10.97
C SER A 15 -7.38 2.64 10.47
N VAL A 16 -8.69 2.87 10.50
CA VAL A 16 -9.28 4.18 10.17
C VAL A 16 -8.90 5.21 11.24
N GLN A 17 -8.83 4.79 12.50
CA GLN A 17 -8.55 5.69 13.61
C GLN A 17 -7.06 5.90 13.85
N ASP A 18 -6.25 4.85 13.68
CA ASP A 18 -4.80 4.89 13.77
C ASP A 18 -4.17 3.94 12.73
N PRO A 19 -3.84 4.45 11.54
CA PRO A 19 -3.28 3.62 10.47
C PRO A 19 -1.78 3.36 10.63
N TYR A 20 -1.06 4.11 11.47
CA TYR A 20 0.40 4.06 11.52
C TYR A 20 0.96 2.70 11.98
N PRO A 21 0.38 2.00 12.98
CA PRO A 21 0.79 0.64 13.33
C PRO A 21 0.67 -0.35 12.17
N LEU A 22 -0.33 -0.18 11.30
CA LEU A 22 -0.47 -1.00 10.10
C LEU A 22 0.65 -0.70 9.10
N TYR A 23 0.94 0.58 8.84
CA TYR A 23 1.99 0.98 7.92
C TYR A 23 3.38 0.53 8.36
N GLU A 24 3.67 0.56 9.67
CA GLU A 24 4.93 0.02 10.23
C GLU A 24 5.09 -1.47 9.93
N ARG A 25 4.04 -2.27 10.19
CA ARG A 25 4.05 -3.71 9.88
C ARG A 25 4.26 -3.97 8.39
N MET A 26 3.63 -3.17 7.53
CA MET A 26 3.79 -3.28 6.08
C MET A 26 5.21 -2.93 5.65
N ARG A 27 5.75 -1.80 6.12
CA ARG A 27 7.11 -1.34 5.80
C ARG A 27 8.17 -2.34 6.24
N ALA A 28 7.99 -2.97 7.40
CA ALA A 28 8.86 -4.04 7.90
C ALA A 28 8.80 -5.32 7.04
N ALA A 29 7.66 -5.62 6.41
CA ALA A 29 7.49 -6.81 5.58
C ALA A 29 7.91 -6.60 4.12
N GLY A 30 8.09 -5.36 3.66
CA GLY A 30 8.49 -5.01 2.29
C GLY A 30 8.03 -3.61 1.87
N SER A 31 8.63 -3.06 0.82
CA SER A 31 8.26 -1.73 0.29
C SER A 31 6.97 -1.73 -0.52
N VAL A 32 6.57 -2.86 -1.10
CA VAL A 32 5.38 -3.03 -1.94
C VAL A 32 4.63 -4.31 -1.56
N HIS A 33 3.32 -4.22 -1.37
CA HIS A 33 2.45 -5.35 -0.99
C HIS A 33 1.24 -5.44 -1.90
N ARG A 34 0.97 -6.64 -2.42
CA ARG A 34 -0.33 -6.92 -3.05
C ARG A 34 -1.43 -6.93 -1.98
N ILE A 35 -2.55 -6.26 -2.24
CA ILE A 35 -3.70 -6.22 -1.35
C ILE A 35 -4.59 -7.44 -1.63
N ALA A 36 -4.65 -8.36 -0.68
CA ALA A 36 -5.42 -9.60 -0.73
C ALA A 36 -5.22 -10.33 -2.07
N ASN A 37 -6.32 -10.72 -2.72
CA ASN A 37 -6.33 -11.31 -4.06
C ASN A 37 -6.70 -10.27 -5.15
N SER A 38 -6.57 -8.97 -4.86
CA SER A 38 -6.89 -7.89 -5.80
C SER A 38 -5.70 -7.56 -6.70
N ASP A 39 -5.93 -6.71 -7.70
CA ASP A 39 -4.85 -6.16 -8.55
C ASP A 39 -4.30 -4.84 -8.02
N PHE A 40 -4.67 -4.46 -6.78
CA PHE A 40 -4.14 -3.29 -6.09
C PHE A 40 -2.89 -3.62 -5.28
N TYR A 41 -1.96 -2.66 -5.26
CA TYR A 41 -0.71 -2.74 -4.53
C TYR A 41 -0.55 -1.53 -3.62
N ALA A 42 -0.15 -1.76 -2.37
CA ALA A 42 0.19 -0.72 -1.43
C ALA A 42 1.71 -0.52 -1.41
N VAL A 43 2.15 0.71 -1.63
CA VAL A 43 3.56 1.12 -1.58
C VAL A 43 3.81 1.88 -0.29
N CYS A 44 4.69 1.35 0.56
CA CYS A 44 4.91 1.84 1.94
C CYS A 44 6.35 2.33 2.20
N GLY A 45 7.26 2.10 1.25
CA GLY A 45 8.65 2.54 1.33
C GLY A 45 8.84 3.92 0.70
N TRP A 46 9.63 4.79 1.34
CA TRP A 46 9.86 6.16 0.85
C TRP A 46 10.46 6.19 -0.56
N ASP A 47 11.51 5.41 -0.81
CA ASP A 47 12.17 5.38 -2.12
C ASP A 47 11.24 4.82 -3.20
N ALA A 48 10.48 3.77 -2.88
CA ALA A 48 9.52 3.17 -3.81
C ALA A 48 8.35 4.12 -4.14
N VAL A 49 7.90 4.92 -3.18
CA VAL A 49 6.91 5.98 -3.45
C VAL A 49 7.50 7.03 -4.39
N ASN A 50 8.71 7.51 -4.12
CA ASN A 50 9.38 8.50 -4.97
C ASN A 50 9.67 7.99 -6.39
N GLU A 51 10.04 6.72 -6.52
CA GLU A 51 10.21 6.08 -7.81
C GLU A 51 8.89 6.03 -8.60
N ALA A 52 7.80 5.62 -7.95
CA ALA A 52 6.50 5.49 -8.61
C ALA A 52 5.97 6.84 -9.11
N ILE A 53 6.04 7.89 -8.30
CA ILE A 53 5.61 9.24 -8.71
C ILE A 53 6.53 9.86 -9.78
N GLY A 54 7.77 9.37 -9.90
CA GLY A 54 8.72 9.79 -10.91
C GLY A 54 8.56 9.10 -12.27
N ARG A 55 7.65 8.13 -12.40
CA ARG A 55 7.39 7.33 -13.61
C ARG A 55 5.91 7.37 -14.02
N PRO A 56 5.32 8.56 -14.25
CA PRO A 56 3.89 8.69 -14.59
C PRO A 56 3.47 7.95 -15.87
N GLU A 57 4.41 7.67 -16.78
CA GLU A 57 4.22 6.85 -17.97
C GLU A 57 3.95 5.37 -17.67
N ASP A 58 4.49 4.86 -16.55
CA ASP A 58 4.33 3.48 -16.10
C ASP A 58 3.18 3.34 -15.09
N PHE A 59 2.94 4.39 -14.31
CA PHE A 59 1.91 4.46 -13.27
C PHE A 59 0.91 5.56 -13.61
N SER A 60 0.01 5.26 -14.56
CA SER A 60 -0.96 6.23 -15.04
C SER A 60 -2.03 6.54 -13.98
N GLU A 61 -2.33 7.82 -13.82
CA GLU A 61 -3.60 8.23 -13.23
C GLU A 61 -4.69 7.99 -14.30
N PRO A 62 -5.80 7.29 -13.99
CA PRO A 62 -6.87 7.13 -14.97
C PRO A 62 -7.42 8.51 -15.36
N PRO A 63 -7.83 8.72 -16.64
CA PRO A 63 -8.44 9.97 -17.04
C PRO A 63 -9.69 10.22 -16.19
N ARG A 64 -9.76 11.43 -15.60
CA ARG A 64 -10.87 11.90 -14.76
C ARG A 64 -12.24 11.74 -15.42
#